data_AF-A0A7Z0D270-F1
#
_entry.id   AF-A0A7Z0D270-F1
#
_cell.length_a   1.000
_cell.length_b   1.000
_cell.length_c   1.000
_cell.angle_alpha   90.00
_cell.angle_beta   90.00
_cell.angle_gamma   90.00
#
_symmetry.space_group_name_H-M   'P 1'
#
loop_
_entity.id
_entity.type
_entity.pdbx_description
1 polymer ?
#
loop_
_entity_poly.entity_id
_entity_poly.type
_entity_poly.pdbx_seq_one_letter_code
_entity_poly.pdbx_strand_id
1 'polypeptide(L)' 'MPAADLQLDVRSEVPARRHQLIFETYQGLGDGEAFVLINDHDPKPLYYQFEAEHTGEFTWDYLEEGPEAWRVRIGRIVCP' A
#
# COMPACT_ATOMS: atom_id res chain seq x y z
N MET A 1 0.02 4.88 -21.46
CA MET A 1 0.55 5.69 -20.33
C MET A 1 0.14 4.93 -19.10
N PRO A 2 1.04 4.42 -18.23
CA PRO A 2 0.55 3.89 -16.96
C PRO A 2 -0.15 5.07 -16.26
N ALA A 3 -1.39 4.86 -15.84
CA ALA A 3 -2.08 5.84 -15.02
C ALA A 3 -1.21 6.09 -13.78
N ALA A 4 -1.04 7.35 -13.38
CA ALA A 4 -0.35 7.64 -12.14
C ALA A 4 -1.12 6.92 -11.01
N ASP A 5 -0.45 5.99 -10.32
CA ASP A 5 -1.05 5.26 -9.20
C ASP A 5 -1.58 6.26 -8.16
N LEU A 6 -2.73 5.95 -7.55
CA LEU A 6 -3.33 6.77 -6.49
C LEU A 6 -2.31 6.97 -5.36
N GLN A 7 -2.15 8.18 -4.84
CA GLN A 7 -1.28 8.43 -3.68
C GLN A 7 -2.11 8.51 -2.40
N LEU A 8 -1.86 7.60 -1.46
CA LEU A 8 -2.47 7.56 -0.14
C LEU A 8 -1.45 8.01 0.91
N ASP A 9 -1.50 9.30 1.28
CA ASP A 9 -0.68 9.85 2.35
C ASP A 9 -1.38 9.72 3.71
N VAL A 10 -0.82 8.88 4.58
CA VAL A 10 -1.39 8.58 5.90
C VAL A 10 -0.64 9.26 7.05
N ARG A 11 0.36 10.10 6.76
CA ARG A 11 1.20 10.75 7.79
C ARG A 11 0.39 11.67 8.71
N SER A 12 -0.67 12.27 8.18
CA SER A 12 -1.59 13.15 8.92
C SER A 12 -2.72 12.40 9.64
N GLU A 13 -2.87 11.10 9.39
CA GLU A 13 -3.97 10.30 9.94
C GLU A 13 -3.59 9.69 11.30
N VAL A 14 -4.59 9.47 12.15
CA VAL A 14 -4.38 8.79 13.44
C VAL A 14 -4.12 7.29 13.24
N PRO A 15 -3.28 6.63 14.06
CA PRO A 15 -2.83 5.25 13.81
C PRO A 15 -3.94 4.23 13.52
N ALA A 16 -5.07 4.32 14.23
CA ALA A 16 -6.23 3.45 14.02
C ALA A 16 -6.87 3.63 12.63
N ARG A 17 -6.91 4.88 12.13
CA ARG A 17 -7.51 5.22 10.84
C ARG A 17 -6.60 4.89 9.66
N ARG A 18 -5.28 4.93 9.86
CA ARG A 18 -4.29 4.55 8.82
C ARG A 18 -4.56 3.15 8.29
N HIS A 19 -4.64 2.17 9.19
CA HIS A 19 -4.85 0.78 8.82
C HIS A 19 -6.16 0.61 8.05
N GLN A 20 -7.26 1.19 8.58
CA GLN A 20 -8.55 1.13 7.92
C GLN A 20 -8.50 1.68 6.48
N LEU A 21 -7.96 2.89 6.29
CA LEU A 21 -7.87 3.52 4.97
C LEU A 21 -7.03 2.72 3.98
N ILE A 22 -5.92 2.13 4.43
CA ILE A 22 -5.02 1.34 3.59
C ILE A 22 -5.74 0.08 3.08
N PHE A 23 -6.41 -0.65 3.97
CA PHE A 23 -7.14 -1.86 3.58
C PHE A 23 -8.39 -1.54 2.75
N GLU A 24 -9.14 -0.49 3.08
CA GLU A 24 -10.26 -0.01 2.25
C GLU A 24 -9.80 0.36 0.84
N THR A 25 -8.66 1.06 0.72
CA THR A 25 -8.07 1.42 -0.57
C THR A 25 -7.64 0.18 -1.35
N TYR A 26 -6.98 -0.77 -0.69
CA TYR A 26 -6.55 -2.02 -1.33
C TYR A 26 -7.73 -2.88 -1.81
N GLN A 27 -8.78 -3.03 -0.99
CA GLN A 27 -9.98 -3.79 -1.35
C GLN A 27 -10.75 -3.17 -2.52
N GLY A 28 -10.64 -1.86 -2.71
CA GLY A 28 -11.20 -1.13 -3.84
C GLY A 28 -10.42 -1.28 -5.15
N LEU A 29 -9.22 -1.86 -5.13
CA LEU A 29 -8.43 -2.08 -6.35
C LEU A 29 -9.01 -3.19 -7.22
N GLY A 30 -9.12 -2.91 -8.51
CA GLY A 30 -9.27 -3.92 -9.55
C GLY A 30 -7.97 -4.70 -9.80
N ASP A 31 -8.09 -5.77 -10.59
CA ASP A 31 -6.96 -6.60 -10.99
C ASP A 31 -5.90 -5.79 -11.77
N GLY A 32 -4.66 -5.80 -11.27
CA GLY A 32 -3.54 -5.06 -11.88
C GLY A 32 -3.48 -3.58 -11.48
N GLU A 33 -4.42 -3.08 -10.68
CA GLU A 33 -4.37 -1.74 -10.14
C GLU A 33 -3.48 -1.65 -8.90
N ALA A 34 -2.99 -0.45 -8.60
CA ALA A 34 -2.15 -0.19 -7.44
C ALA A 34 -2.31 1.24 -6.93
N PHE A 35 -1.86 1.45 -5.69
CA PHE A 35 -1.70 2.77 -5.08
C PHE A 35 -0.33 2.87 -4.41
N VAL A 36 0.11 4.10 -4.16
CA VAL A 36 1.33 4.42 -3.42
C VAL A 36 0.95 4.87 -2.01
N LEU A 37 1.29 4.06 -1.02
CA LEU A 37 1.25 4.42 0.38
C LEU A 37 2.41 5.36 0.72
N ILE A 38 2.14 6.49 1.35
CA ILE A 38 3.14 7.40 1.92
C ILE A 38 2.99 7.39 3.44
N ASN A 39 4.01 6.90 4.13
CA ASN A 39 4.04 6.76 5.59
C ASN A 39 5.24 7.47 6.21
N ASP A 40 5.15 7.79 7.51
CA ASP A 40 6.22 8.45 8.27
C ASP A 40 7.30 7.47 8.80
N HIS A 41 7.05 6.16 8.68
CA HIS A 41 7.96 5.10 9.08
C HIS A 41 7.81 3.88 8.16
N ASP A 42 8.74 2.93 8.29
CA ASP A 42 8.74 1.67 7.55
C ASP A 42 7.47 0.84 7.84
N PRO A 43 6.60 0.57 6.84
CA PRO A 43 5.35 -0.17 7.02
C PRO A 43 5.54 -1.69 7.03
N LYS A 44 6.68 -2.20 7.51
CA LYS A 44 6.95 -3.65 7.56
C LYS A 44 5.94 -4.50 8.36
N PRO A 45 5.37 -4.05 9.49
CA PRO A 45 4.30 -4.79 10.15
C PRO A 45 3.07 -4.98 9.24
N LEU A 46 2.76 -3.97 8.42
CA LEU A 46 1.67 -4.02 7.46
C LEU A 46 1.98 -5.01 6.33
N TYR A 47 3.22 -5.04 5.82
CA TYR A 47 3.65 -6.05 4.84
C TYR A 47 3.34 -7.48 5.31
N TYR A 48 3.70 -7.83 6.55
CA TYR A 48 3.44 -9.16 7.09
C TYR A 48 1.95 -9.45 7.24
N GLN A 49 1.15 -8.42 7.52
CA GLN A 49 -0.30 -8.56 7.57
C GLN A 49 -0.87 -8.85 6.18
N PHE A 50 -0.42 -8.14 5.14
CA PHE A 50 -0.78 -8.45 3.74
C PHE A 50 -0.32 -9.85 3.33
N GLU A 51 0.88 -10.26 3.72
CA GLU A 51 1.39 -11.60 3.44
C GLU A 51 0.50 -12.68 4.05
N ALA A 52 -0.04 -12.46 5.25
CA ALA A 52 -0.93 -13.39 5.93
C ALA A 52 -2.37 -13.40 5.38
N GLU A 53 -2.91 -12.24 4.99
CA GLU A 53 -4.32 -12.10 4.58
C GLU A 53 -4.54 -12.23 3.06
N HIS A 54 -3.52 -11.95 2.25
CA HIS A 54 -3.61 -11.85 0.78
C HIS A 54 -2.45 -12.59 0.07
N THR A 55 -2.00 -13.72 0.64
CA THR A 55 -0.83 -14.45 0.14
C THR A 55 -0.93 -14.72 -1.37
N GLY A 56 0.00 -14.16 -2.16
CA GLY A 56 0.05 -14.37 -3.61
C GLY A 56 -0.95 -13.53 -4.42
N GLU A 57 -1.67 -12.61 -3.78
CA GLU A 57 -2.67 -11.74 -4.41
C GLU A 57 -2.26 -10.26 -4.48
N PHE A 58 -1.15 -9.87 -3.84
CA PHE A 58 -0.65 -8.49 -3.82
C PHE A 58 0.80 -8.35 -4.28
N THR A 59 1.15 -7.16 -4.75
CA THR A 59 2.54 -6.72 -4.98
C THR A 59 2.94 -5.67 -3.95
N TRP A 60 4.23 -5.61 -3.65
CA TRP A 60 4.79 -4.67 -2.67
C TRP A 60 6.15 -4.18 -3.15
N ASP A 61 6.19 -2.93 -3.62
CA ASP A 61 7.40 -2.33 -4.19
C ASP A 61 7.78 -1.06 -3.42
N TYR A 62 8.97 -1.02 -2.83
CA TYR A 62 9.49 0.20 -2.22
C TYR A 62 9.89 1.19 -3.32
N LEU A 63 9.32 2.40 -3.25
CA LEU A 63 9.67 3.53 -4.10
C LEU A 63 10.62 4.50 -3.39
N GLU A 64 10.52 4.58 -2.06
CA GLU A 64 11.36 5.44 -1.22
C GLU A 64 11.48 4.84 0.18
N GLU A 65 12.71 4.75 0.69
CA GLU A 65 13.05 4.08 1.96
C GLU A 65 13.68 5.07 2.95
N GLY A 66 12.92 6.07 3.40
CA GLY A 66 13.27 6.94 4.53
C GLY A 66 14.60 7.74 4.41
N PRO A 67 14.96 8.52 5.45
CA PRO A 67 14.19 8.81 6.65
C PRO A 67 13.13 9.91 6.46
N GLU A 68 13.10 10.58 5.30
CA GLU A 68 12.19 11.72 5.05
C GLU A 68 10.75 11.28 4.75
N ALA A 69 10.58 10.20 3.97
CA ALA A 69 9.30 9.52 3.78
C ALA A 69 9.51 8.05 3.39
N TRP A 70 8.51 7.22 3.68
CA TRP A 70 8.45 5.85 3.21
C TRP A 70 7.34 5.73 2.17
N ARG A 71 7.71 5.39 0.94
CA ARG A 71 6.77 5.26 -0.17
C ARG A 71 6.77 3.84 -0.67
N VAL A 72 5.62 3.19 -0.61
CA VAL A 72 5.44 1.81 -1.03
C VAL A 72 4.30 1.74 -2.03
N ARG A 73 4.55 1.17 -3.20
CA ARG A 73 3.52 0.82 -4.17
C ARG A 73 2.93 -0.53 -3.81
N ILE A 74 1.65 -0.54 -3.49
CA ILE A 74 0.88 -1.72 -3.12
C ILE A 74 -0.12 -1.96 -4.25
N GLY A 75 -0.04 -3.13 -4.89
CA GLY A 75 -0.87 -3.48 -6.03
C GLY A 75 -1.61 -4.78 -5.83
N ARG A 76 -2.69 -4.97 -6.59
CA ARG A 76 -3.40 -6.25 -6.67
C ARG A 76 -2.92 -7.02 -7.88
N ILE A 77 -2.54 -8.27 -7.68
CA ILE A 77 -2.10 -9.14 -8.77
C ILE A 77 -3.29 -9.49 -9.66
N VAL A 78 -3.08 -9.45 -10.98
CA VAL A 78 -4.06 -9.96 -11.94
C VAL A 78 -4.14 -11.47 -11.77
N CYS A 79 -5.29 -11.99 -11.32
CA CYS A 79 -5.51 -13.43 -11.38
C CYS A 79 -5.59 -13.84 -12.88
N PRO A 80 -4.74 -14.77 -13.37
CA PRO A 80 -4.74 -15.19 -14.76
C PRO A 80 -5.98 -16.02 -15.17
#